data_AF-A0A662E7F1-F1
#
_entry.id   AF-A0A662E7F1-F1
#
_cell.length_a   1.000
_cell.length_b   1.000
_cell.length_c   1.000
_cell.angle_alpha   90.00
_cell.angle_beta   90.00
_cell.angle_gamma   90.00
#
_symmetry.space_group_name_H-M   'P 1'
#
loop_
_entity.id
_entity.type
_entity.pdbx_description
1 polymer ?
#
loop_
_entity_poly.entity_id
_entity_poly.type
_entity_poly.pdbx_seq_one_letter_code
_entity_poly.pdbx_strand_id
1 'polypeptide(L)'
;MEVLSVNHVKRAACRCSIAWSVLAALLISSSVRADEEEAWPREIETPQGLVVIYQPQLDRLEGNTLEVRAAVSVAPTGESEPTFGVVWFKAHLDTDFDGRTVVLRDVVVPSVKFQGATPEQQQALVDLLNTEIPKWDLEMSLDRMVALLDLAEKQAQVAEGFDDTPPTILFADYPAVLVAIDGAPSLLQIPNTELRIVINTPFLIMEDLKDQHFYLYAGNEAWYDASAIEGPWRVTERVPARVLEMQPLEKLETEGEIPDEFMGSTVFPKIIVATEATELIVTDGPPRFRPIGSGELSHLSNTKSDVLLESATQRYFVLLSGRWFSSESLNGPWVFVASDALPPSFAEIPPDSDQGYLLTWVAGTQLAKDAVLESYIPQTASVPRDVTIKVIYDGAPQFEAIEETNLEYAVNTQFQVIKSGAMYYCLHEAVWYMASAPSGPWSVASEVPEEIYDIPPSSPLYNTTFVFIYESTPDEEYVGYYPGYVSSYVYNGCVVYGTGWRYRAYVSPRRCYPRHATW
;
A
#
# COMPACT_ATOMS: atom_id res chain seq x y z
N MET A 1 -8.44 -11.48 9.86
CA MET A 1 -7.43 -10.97 10.79
C MET A 1 -8.16 -10.26 11.91
N GLU A 2 -8.53 -11.00 12.95
CA GLU A 2 -8.95 -10.40 14.22
C GLU A 2 -7.73 -10.34 15.13
N VAL A 3 -7.37 -9.14 15.57
CA VAL A 3 -6.22 -8.88 16.43
C VAL A 3 -6.66 -9.08 17.88
N LEU A 4 -6.20 -10.18 18.49
CA LEU A 4 -6.37 -10.41 19.92
C LEU A 4 -5.38 -9.54 20.71
N SER A 5 -5.95 -8.52 21.36
CA SER A 5 -5.34 -7.72 22.42
C SER A 5 -4.81 -8.61 23.56
N VAL A 6 -3.54 -8.45 23.92
CA VAL A 6 -2.97 -9.00 25.15
C VAL A 6 -2.33 -7.87 25.95
N ASN A 7 -3.10 -7.36 26.89
CA ASN A 7 -2.65 -6.51 27.98
C ASN A 7 -2.23 -7.38 29.19
N HIS A 8 -1.28 -6.84 29.97
CA HIS A 8 -0.76 -7.28 31.28
C HIS A 8 0.52 -8.15 31.28
N VAL A 9 1.62 -7.62 31.85
CA VAL A 9 2.11 -7.98 33.21
C VAL A 9 3.15 -6.96 33.74
N LYS A 10 2.73 -6.27 34.80
CA LYS A 10 3.40 -5.77 36.03
C LYS A 10 4.95 -5.71 36.15
N ARG A 11 5.42 -4.46 36.32
CA ARG A 11 6.38 -3.90 37.29
C ARG A 11 7.18 -4.87 38.19
N ALA A 12 8.51 -4.72 38.16
CA ALA A 12 9.38 -4.94 39.32
C ALA A 12 10.49 -3.88 39.36
N ALA A 13 10.51 -3.12 40.46
CA ALA A 13 11.49 -2.09 40.75
C ALA A 13 12.81 -2.68 41.26
N CYS A 14 13.94 -2.10 40.87
CA CYS A 14 15.17 -2.21 41.66
C CYS A 14 15.92 -0.87 41.70
N ARG A 15 16.03 -0.34 42.92
CA ARG A 15 16.80 0.85 43.28
C ARG A 15 18.27 0.46 43.42
N CYS A 16 19.18 1.21 42.82
CA CYS A 16 20.55 1.34 43.32
C CYS A 16 21.06 2.77 43.10
N SER A 17 21.20 3.49 44.20
CA SER A 17 21.87 4.78 44.31
C SER A 17 23.38 4.55 44.48
N ILE A 18 24.24 5.18 43.67
CA ILE A 18 25.63 5.49 44.07
C ILE A 18 26.00 6.87 43.54
N ALA A 19 26.75 7.57 44.39
CA ALA A 19 26.99 9.01 44.44
C ALA A 19 28.05 9.53 43.46
N TRP A 20 27.98 10.85 43.30
CA TRP A 20 28.88 11.77 42.61
C TRP A 20 30.38 11.51 42.75
N SER A 21 31.12 11.87 41.70
CA SER A 21 32.45 12.49 41.83
C SER A 21 32.70 13.44 40.66
N VAL A 22 32.85 14.71 41.01
CA VAL A 22 33.24 15.84 40.16
C VAL A 22 34.71 15.67 39.76
N LEU A 23 35.00 15.71 38.46
CA LEU A 23 36.34 16.02 37.97
C LEU A 23 36.24 17.08 36.87
N ALA A 24 36.63 18.30 37.22
CA ALA A 24 36.77 19.40 36.30
C ALA A 24 38.03 19.19 35.43
N ALA A 25 37.84 19.12 34.12
CA ALA A 25 38.90 19.27 33.14
C ALA A 25 38.55 20.46 32.23
N LEU A 26 39.32 21.54 32.35
CA LEU A 26 39.35 22.63 31.39
C LEU A 26 39.75 22.06 30.03
N LEU A 27 38.83 22.07 29.07
CA LEU A 27 39.12 21.95 27.66
C LEU A 27 38.61 23.20 26.95
N ILE A 28 39.58 23.86 26.33
CA ILE A 28 39.54 25.01 25.44
C ILE A 28 38.25 25.03 24.64
N SER A 29 37.41 26.04 24.90
CA SER A 29 36.23 26.36 24.10
C SER A 29 36.69 26.77 22.70
N SER A 30 36.79 25.79 21.83
CA SER A 30 36.64 26.00 20.40
C SER A 30 35.15 26.15 20.21
N SER A 31 34.66 27.39 20.14
CA SER A 31 33.32 27.67 19.62
C SER A 31 33.31 27.26 18.15
N VAL A 32 33.15 25.97 17.90
CA VAL A 32 32.49 25.48 16.70
C VAL A 32 31.10 26.08 16.82
N ARG A 33 30.85 27.11 16.01
CA ARG A 33 29.50 27.50 15.67
C ARG A 33 28.98 26.30 14.89
N ALA A 34 28.29 25.39 15.59
CA ALA A 34 27.40 24.47 14.92
C ALA A 34 26.42 25.38 14.17
N ASP A 35 26.33 25.22 12.86
CA ASP A 35 25.23 25.85 12.13
C ASP A 35 23.94 25.39 12.80
N GLU A 36 23.11 26.34 13.23
CA GLU A 36 21.75 26.12 13.73
C GLU A 36 20.80 25.63 12.59
N GLU A 37 21.33 24.98 11.55
CA GLU A 37 20.62 24.63 10.30
C GLU A 37 19.84 23.30 10.36
N GLU A 38 19.71 22.67 11.54
CA GLU A 38 19.09 21.36 11.72
C GLU A 38 18.26 21.29 13.01
N ALA A 39 16.98 21.65 12.96
CA ALA A 39 16.09 21.31 14.06
C ALA A 39 14.72 20.90 13.53
N TRP A 40 14.70 19.87 12.68
CA TRP A 40 13.52 19.03 12.56
C TRP A 40 13.70 17.80 13.45
N PRO A 41 12.67 17.35 14.18
CA PRO A 41 11.34 17.96 14.28
C PRO A 41 11.34 19.33 14.99
N ARG A 42 10.31 20.15 14.73
CA ARG A 42 10.08 21.44 15.40
C ARG A 42 8.93 21.33 16.38
N GLU A 43 9.09 21.96 17.54
CA GLU A 43 8.14 21.89 18.64
C GLU A 43 7.44 23.24 18.87
N ILE A 44 6.13 23.17 19.14
CA ILE A 44 5.31 24.30 19.60
C ILE A 44 4.68 23.89 20.92
N GLU A 45 5.20 24.46 22.01
CA GLU A 45 4.61 24.31 23.33
C GLU A 45 3.42 25.27 23.49
N THR A 46 2.29 24.73 23.91
CA THR A 46 1.10 25.52 24.26
C THR A 46 0.61 25.12 25.66
N PRO A 47 -0.22 25.94 26.32
CA PRO A 47 -0.89 25.53 27.56
C PRO A 47 -1.76 24.27 27.40
N GLN A 48 -2.16 23.93 26.17
CA GLN A 48 -3.06 22.83 25.84
C GLN A 48 -2.32 21.54 25.51
N GLY A 49 -1.02 21.60 25.20
CA GLY A 49 -0.21 20.46 24.82
C GLY A 49 1.01 20.83 23.98
N LEU A 50 1.71 19.81 23.51
CA LEU A 50 2.86 19.90 22.62
C LEU A 50 2.43 19.56 21.19
N VAL A 51 2.79 20.40 20.22
CA VAL A 51 2.67 20.09 18.79
C VAL A 51 4.06 19.89 18.23
N VAL A 52 4.30 18.76 17.58
CA VAL A 52 5.59 18.42 16.95
C VAL A 52 5.38 18.29 15.46
N ILE A 53 6.08 19.11 14.67
CA ILE A 53 6.07 19.03 13.21
C ILE A 53 7.34 18.32 12.78
N TYR A 54 7.20 17.19 12.09
CA TYR A 54 8.32 16.41 11.56
C TYR A 54 8.83 17.01 10.26
N GLN A 55 9.95 16.48 9.75
CA GLN A 55 10.58 16.99 8.53
C GLN A 55 9.58 17.07 7.36
N PRO A 56 9.37 18.26 6.76
CA PRO A 56 8.49 18.40 5.61
C PRO A 56 9.02 17.70 4.37
N GLN A 57 8.10 17.15 3.59
CA GLN A 57 8.31 16.63 2.24
C GLN A 57 7.76 17.64 1.23
N LEU A 58 8.52 17.89 0.18
CA LEU A 58 8.12 18.80 -0.89
C LEU A 58 7.08 18.11 -1.78
N ASP A 59 5.89 18.71 -1.90
CA ASP A 59 4.84 18.19 -2.77
C ASP A 59 4.99 18.78 -4.17
N ARG A 60 5.16 20.11 -4.27
CA ARG A 60 5.21 20.82 -5.54
C ARG A 60 5.90 22.17 -5.44
N LEU A 61 6.54 22.59 -6.52
CA LEU A 61 6.96 23.98 -6.74
C LEU A 61 6.37 24.48 -8.07
N GLU A 62 5.50 25.49 -8.00
CA GLU A 62 4.95 26.16 -9.19
C GLU A 62 5.40 27.61 -9.24
N GLY A 63 6.28 27.93 -10.19
CA GLY A 63 6.89 29.25 -10.28
C GLY A 63 7.71 29.53 -9.02
N ASN A 64 7.13 30.28 -8.08
CA ASN A 64 7.76 30.62 -6.80
C ASN A 64 6.96 30.17 -5.57
N THR A 65 5.85 29.46 -5.80
CA THR A 65 4.97 28.96 -4.74
C THR A 65 5.36 27.52 -4.42
N LEU A 66 5.85 27.33 -3.21
CA LEU A 66 6.22 26.03 -2.66
C LEU A 66 5.03 25.45 -1.89
N GLU A 67 4.62 24.23 -2.24
CA GLU A 67 3.68 23.41 -1.48
C GLU A 67 4.45 22.26 -0.85
N VAL A 68 4.34 22.13 0.47
CA VAL A 68 4.98 21.04 1.23
C VAL A 68 4.00 20.47 2.24
N ARG A 69 4.19 19.21 2.59
CA ARG A 69 3.45 18.53 3.65
C ARG A 69 4.39 18.02 4.72
N ALA A 70 3.92 17.91 5.96
CA ALA A 70 4.67 17.25 7.02
C ALA A 70 3.74 16.37 7.85
N ALA A 71 4.28 15.27 8.37
CA ALA A 71 3.66 14.61 9.50
C ALA A 71 3.69 15.58 10.70
N VAL A 72 2.62 15.58 11.50
CA VAL A 72 2.50 16.39 12.71
C VAL A 72 1.91 15.52 13.81
N SER A 73 2.42 15.67 15.03
CA SER A 73 1.85 15.03 16.21
C SER A 73 1.39 16.06 17.24
N VAL A 74 0.33 15.73 17.96
CA VAL A 74 -0.24 16.56 19.02
C VAL A 74 -0.37 15.71 20.28
N ALA A 75 0.31 16.11 21.34
CA ALA A 75 0.22 15.52 22.67
C ALA A 75 -0.49 16.49 23.62
N PRO A 76 -1.78 16.28 23.95
CA PRO A 76 -2.49 17.10 24.92
C PRO A 76 -1.82 17.07 26.30
N THR A 77 -1.90 18.17 27.05
CA THR A 77 -1.34 18.26 28.39
C THR A 77 -1.88 17.15 29.30
N GLY A 78 -0.99 16.25 29.73
CA GLY A 78 -1.32 15.12 30.62
C GLY A 78 -1.53 13.79 29.91
N GLU A 79 -1.45 13.75 28.59
CA GLU A 79 -1.43 12.52 27.78
C GLU A 79 0.01 12.19 27.38
N SER A 80 0.34 10.89 27.39
CA SER A 80 1.68 10.39 27.03
C SER A 80 1.76 9.91 25.58
N GLU A 81 0.63 9.61 24.95
CA GLU A 81 0.57 9.12 23.57
C GLU A 81 0.16 10.27 22.64
N PRO A 82 1.03 10.72 21.73
CA PRO A 82 0.69 11.75 20.79
C PRO A 82 -0.24 11.21 19.68
N THR A 83 -1.20 12.03 19.24
CA THR A 83 -2.01 11.74 18.06
C THR A 83 -1.32 12.27 16.82
N PHE A 84 -1.19 11.46 15.76
CA PHE A 84 -0.54 11.86 14.51
C PHE A 84 -1.55 12.28 13.42
N GLY A 85 -1.09 13.18 12.57
CA GLY A 85 -1.81 13.68 11.41
C GLY A 85 -0.85 14.24 10.38
N VAL A 86 -1.40 15.00 9.44
CA VAL A 86 -0.64 15.66 8.37
C VAL A 86 -1.04 17.13 8.31
N VAL A 87 -0.06 17.98 8.03
CA VAL A 87 -0.22 19.41 7.83
C VAL A 87 0.35 19.79 6.46
N TRP A 88 -0.37 20.63 5.75
CA TRP A 88 0.10 21.23 4.49
C TRP A 88 0.49 22.67 4.73
N PHE A 89 1.52 23.11 4.01
CA PHE A 89 2.02 24.47 4.03
C PHE A 89 2.11 25.00 2.60
N LYS A 90 1.88 26.30 2.46
CA LYS A 90 2.28 27.04 1.26
C LYS A 90 3.21 28.16 1.66
N ALA A 91 4.27 28.37 0.88
CA ALA A 91 5.22 29.45 1.08
C ALA A 91 5.68 30.01 -0.26
N HIS A 92 6.17 31.25 -0.28
CA HIS A 92 6.88 31.81 -1.43
C HIS A 92 8.38 31.71 -1.21
N LEU A 93 9.13 31.31 -2.24
CA LEU A 93 10.59 31.28 -2.13
C LEU A 93 11.18 32.68 -2.36
N ASP A 94 12.13 33.08 -1.54
CA ASP A 94 12.92 34.30 -1.74
C ASP A 94 14.37 33.85 -1.86
N THR A 95 14.87 33.80 -3.10
CA THR A 95 16.17 33.20 -3.42
C THR A 95 17.24 34.27 -3.55
N ASP A 96 18.28 34.19 -2.73
CA ASP A 96 19.52 34.95 -2.89
C ASP A 96 20.56 34.08 -3.62
N PHE A 97 20.78 34.37 -4.89
CA PHE A 97 21.78 33.64 -5.70
C PHE A 97 23.22 34.00 -5.35
N ASP A 98 23.46 35.23 -4.85
CA ASP A 98 24.80 35.68 -4.46
C ASP A 98 25.20 35.03 -3.13
N GLY A 99 24.25 34.97 -2.19
CA GLY A 99 24.38 34.28 -0.89
C GLY A 99 24.19 32.76 -0.95
N ARG A 100 23.60 32.24 -2.03
CA ARG A 100 23.19 30.84 -2.21
C ARG A 100 22.22 30.35 -1.13
N THR A 101 21.27 31.19 -0.72
CA THR A 101 20.24 30.84 0.26
C THR A 101 18.84 31.05 -0.29
N VAL A 102 17.88 30.36 0.33
CA VAL A 102 16.46 30.43 0.02
C VAL A 102 15.70 30.64 1.33
N VAL A 103 14.92 31.71 1.39
CA VAL A 103 14.05 32.02 2.53
C VAL A 103 12.61 31.73 2.16
N LEU A 104 11.88 31.01 3.01
CA LEU A 104 10.45 30.79 2.83
C LEU A 104 9.68 31.97 3.44
N ARG A 105 9.05 32.76 2.57
CA ARG A 105 8.21 33.91 2.92
C ARG A 105 6.73 33.54 2.91
N ASP A 106 5.93 34.35 3.60
CA ASP A 106 4.46 34.27 3.59
C ASP A 106 3.92 32.85 3.84
N VAL A 107 4.53 32.16 4.81
CA VAL A 107 4.16 30.79 5.13
C VAL A 107 2.73 30.76 5.67
N VAL A 108 1.87 29.98 5.02
CA VAL A 108 0.49 29.75 5.43
C VAL A 108 0.22 28.27 5.55
N VAL A 109 -0.61 27.91 6.53
CA VAL A 109 -1.15 26.57 6.73
C VAL A 109 -2.58 26.55 6.19
N PRO A 110 -2.81 26.05 4.96
CA PRO A 110 -4.16 25.94 4.42
C PRO A 110 -5.02 24.89 5.14
N SER A 111 -4.41 23.80 5.62
CA SER A 111 -5.14 22.67 6.19
C SER A 111 -4.27 21.78 7.07
N VAL A 112 -4.95 21.10 7.99
CA VAL A 112 -4.43 19.95 8.76
C VAL A 112 -5.46 18.84 8.70
N LYS A 113 -5.03 17.58 8.77
CA LYS A 113 -5.95 16.44 8.86
C LYS A 113 -5.45 15.41 9.87
N PHE A 114 -6.35 15.01 10.76
CA PHE A 114 -6.13 14.02 11.82
C PHE A 114 -7.29 13.03 11.80
N GLN A 115 -7.00 11.75 12.03
CA GLN A 115 -8.04 10.74 12.16
C GLN A 115 -8.91 11.04 13.41
N GLY A 116 -10.23 11.09 13.23
CA GLY A 116 -11.18 11.29 14.32
C GLY A 116 -11.32 12.73 14.85
N ALA A 117 -10.58 13.71 14.32
CA ALA A 117 -10.69 15.11 14.74
C ALA A 117 -11.88 15.83 14.07
N THR A 118 -12.57 16.70 14.81
CA THR A 118 -13.67 17.52 14.26
C THR A 118 -13.13 18.67 13.41
N PRO A 119 -13.94 19.24 12.48
CA PRO A 119 -13.54 20.41 11.70
C PRO A 119 -13.10 21.60 12.55
N GLU A 120 -13.74 21.81 13.71
CA GLU A 120 -13.40 22.90 14.62
C GLU A 120 -12.03 22.69 15.28
N GLN A 121 -11.69 21.45 15.64
CA GLN A 121 -10.37 21.10 16.18
C GLN A 121 -9.27 21.30 15.14
N GLN A 122 -9.51 20.88 13.90
CA GLN A 122 -8.58 21.08 12.79
C GLN A 122 -8.37 22.58 12.51
N GLN A 123 -9.45 23.38 12.49
CA GLN A 123 -9.35 24.82 12.27
C GLN A 123 -8.59 25.53 13.41
N ALA A 124 -8.82 25.14 14.67
CA ALA A 124 -8.08 25.72 15.80
C ALA A 124 -6.57 25.45 15.70
N LEU A 125 -6.18 24.27 15.24
CA LEU A 125 -4.77 23.95 14.99
C LEU A 125 -4.22 24.74 13.79
N VAL A 126 -4.98 24.87 12.70
CA VAL A 126 -4.62 25.73 11.56
C VAL A 126 -4.34 27.17 12.01
N ASP A 127 -5.19 27.74 12.87
CA ASP A 127 -5.03 29.10 13.38
C ASP A 127 -3.78 29.25 14.26
N LEU A 128 -3.51 28.25 15.12
CA LEU A 128 -2.29 28.18 15.91
C LEU A 128 -1.04 28.14 15.02
N LEU A 129 -1.01 27.24 14.04
CA LEU A 129 0.16 27.07 13.17
C LEU A 129 0.40 28.28 12.28
N ASN A 130 -0.66 28.92 11.75
CA ASN A 130 -0.55 30.20 11.04
C ASN A 130 -0.02 31.34 11.91
N THR A 131 -0.12 31.23 13.24
CA THR A 131 0.43 32.22 14.17
C THR A 131 1.90 31.93 14.50
N GLU A 132 2.27 30.67 14.71
CA GLU A 132 3.60 30.30 15.21
C GLU A 132 4.64 30.12 14.10
N ILE A 133 4.28 29.48 12.98
CA ILE A 133 5.23 29.11 11.93
C ILE A 133 5.88 30.31 11.24
N PRO A 134 5.18 31.42 10.96
CA PRO A 134 5.83 32.60 10.38
C PRO A 134 6.96 33.18 11.25
N LYS A 135 7.05 32.82 12.54
CA LYS A 135 8.12 33.26 13.45
C LYS A 135 9.41 32.45 13.30
N TRP A 136 9.39 31.36 12.54
CA TRP A 136 10.49 30.40 12.45
C TRP A 136 11.63 30.81 11.52
N ASP A 137 11.44 31.90 10.76
CA ASP A 137 12.39 32.45 9.78
C ASP A 137 13.10 31.34 8.99
N LEU A 138 12.28 30.57 8.25
CA LEU A 138 12.71 29.36 7.57
C LEU A 138 13.65 29.71 6.42
N GLU A 139 14.95 29.57 6.65
CA GLU A 139 16.02 29.73 5.67
C GLU A 139 16.74 28.39 5.45
N MET A 140 17.16 28.13 4.22
CA MET A 140 18.02 27.00 3.87
C MET A 140 18.95 27.35 2.71
N SER A 141 20.01 26.56 2.51
CA SER A 141 20.86 26.71 1.34
C SER A 141 20.10 26.41 0.03
N LEU A 142 20.44 27.14 -1.02
CA LEU A 142 19.90 26.92 -2.36
C LEU A 142 20.24 25.51 -2.88
N ASP A 143 21.42 24.99 -2.53
CA ASP A 143 21.81 23.62 -2.88
C ASP A 143 20.90 22.57 -2.25
N ARG A 144 20.51 22.78 -0.99
CA ARG A 144 19.55 21.91 -0.31
C ARG A 144 18.17 21.99 -0.94
N MET A 145 17.71 23.20 -1.28
CA MET A 145 16.43 23.37 -1.98
C MET A 145 16.44 22.65 -3.33
N VAL A 146 17.52 22.78 -4.11
CA VAL A 146 17.69 22.04 -5.38
C VAL A 146 17.69 20.54 -5.14
N ALA A 147 18.39 20.04 -4.11
CA ALA A 147 18.38 18.60 -3.79
C ALA A 147 16.98 18.09 -3.37
N LEU A 148 16.23 18.88 -2.60
CA LEU A 148 14.85 18.54 -2.22
C LEU A 148 13.89 18.57 -3.42
N LEU A 149 14.08 19.51 -4.35
CA LEU A 149 13.33 19.58 -5.60
C LEU A 149 13.66 18.39 -6.50
N ASP A 150 14.94 18.06 -6.67
CA ASP A 150 15.38 16.88 -7.43
C ASP A 150 14.81 15.60 -6.81
N LEU A 151 14.76 15.49 -5.48
CA LEU A 151 14.16 14.36 -4.78
C LEU A 151 12.64 14.30 -4.99
N ALA A 152 11.94 15.42 -4.89
CA ALA A 152 10.50 15.48 -5.13
C ALA A 152 10.13 15.21 -6.59
N GLU A 153 10.92 15.72 -7.54
CA GLU A 153 10.77 15.41 -8.96
C GLU A 153 11.02 13.93 -9.23
N LYS A 154 12.05 13.33 -8.61
CA LYS A 154 12.28 11.88 -8.68
C LYS A 154 11.13 11.10 -8.06
N GLN A 155 10.62 11.48 -6.90
CA GLN A 155 9.47 10.81 -6.26
C GLN A 155 8.19 10.93 -7.09
N ALA A 156 7.97 12.07 -7.76
CA ALA A 156 6.90 12.25 -8.72
C ALA A 156 7.11 11.39 -9.99
N GLN A 157 8.34 11.27 -10.49
CA GLN A 157 8.71 10.42 -11.63
C GLN A 157 8.67 8.92 -11.30
N VAL A 158 8.97 8.52 -10.07
CA VAL A 158 8.83 7.14 -9.58
C VAL A 158 7.35 6.72 -9.62
N ALA A 159 6.41 7.63 -9.41
CA ALA A 159 4.99 7.37 -9.65
C ALA A 159 4.62 7.23 -11.15
N GLU A 160 5.43 7.75 -12.08
CA GLU A 160 5.28 7.47 -13.53
C GLU A 160 5.78 6.06 -13.92
N GLY A 161 6.49 5.37 -13.03
CA GLY A 161 7.03 4.02 -13.26
C GLY A 161 6.00 2.89 -13.13
N PHE A 162 4.70 3.17 -13.10
CA PHE A 162 3.66 2.14 -13.03
C PHE A 162 3.46 1.45 -14.38
N ASP A 163 3.08 0.17 -14.35
CA ASP A 163 2.76 -0.58 -15.56
C ASP A 163 1.26 -0.51 -15.84
N ASP A 164 0.87 0.36 -16.76
CA ASP A 164 -0.54 0.50 -17.17
C ASP A 164 -0.94 -0.50 -18.27
N THR A 165 -0.13 -1.51 -18.56
CA THR A 165 -0.51 -2.59 -19.47
C THR A 165 -1.77 -3.27 -18.92
N PRO A 166 -2.91 -3.24 -19.64
CA PRO A 166 -4.14 -3.83 -19.16
C PRO A 166 -3.95 -5.34 -18.92
N PRO A 167 -4.52 -5.91 -17.85
CA PRO A 167 -4.65 -7.35 -17.75
C PRO A 167 -5.48 -7.89 -18.92
N THR A 168 -5.44 -9.20 -19.14
CA THR A 168 -6.38 -9.83 -20.07
C THR A 168 -7.79 -9.71 -19.49
N ILE A 169 -8.66 -8.92 -20.12
CA ILE A 169 -10.05 -8.76 -19.64
C ILE A 169 -10.95 -9.71 -20.42
N LEU A 170 -11.51 -10.69 -19.73
CA LEU A 170 -12.45 -11.66 -20.27
C LEU A 170 -13.88 -11.22 -19.95
N PHE A 171 -14.76 -11.33 -20.94
CA PHE A 171 -16.18 -11.06 -20.77
C PHE A 171 -16.98 -12.36 -20.88
N ALA A 172 -17.87 -12.62 -19.92
CA ALA A 172 -18.77 -13.76 -19.93
C ALA A 172 -20.21 -13.32 -19.66
N ASP A 173 -21.14 -13.70 -20.54
CA ASP A 173 -22.58 -13.48 -20.39
C ASP A 173 -23.31 -14.65 -19.72
N TYR A 174 -22.54 -15.49 -19.03
CA TYR A 174 -22.98 -16.66 -18.27
C TYR A 174 -22.20 -16.75 -16.96
N PRO A 175 -22.74 -17.39 -15.90
CA PRO A 175 -22.03 -17.57 -14.64
C PRO A 175 -20.67 -18.25 -14.85
N ALA A 176 -19.61 -17.57 -14.42
CA ALA A 176 -18.24 -18.03 -14.55
C ALA A 176 -17.40 -17.60 -13.34
N VAL A 177 -16.36 -18.37 -13.04
CA VAL A 177 -15.37 -18.09 -12.00
C VAL A 177 -13.98 -18.15 -12.62
N LEU A 178 -13.19 -17.11 -12.37
CA LEU A 178 -11.78 -17.07 -12.72
C LEU A 178 -10.95 -17.77 -11.64
N VAL A 179 -10.20 -18.80 -12.04
CA VAL A 179 -9.21 -19.47 -11.21
C VAL A 179 -7.84 -19.01 -11.66
N ALA A 180 -7.27 -18.08 -10.91
CA ALA A 180 -5.95 -17.53 -11.17
C ALA A 180 -4.84 -18.43 -10.59
N ILE A 181 -3.83 -18.69 -11.40
CA ILE A 181 -2.59 -19.36 -11.04
C ILE A 181 -1.45 -18.40 -11.39
N ASP A 182 -0.54 -18.11 -10.45
CA ASP A 182 0.58 -17.21 -10.73
C ASP A 182 1.63 -17.90 -11.61
N GLY A 183 1.48 -17.75 -12.92
CA GLY A 183 2.39 -18.33 -13.92
C GLY A 183 2.09 -19.78 -14.20
N ALA A 184 3.09 -20.50 -14.70
CA ALA A 184 2.97 -21.93 -14.95
C ALA A 184 2.59 -22.68 -13.65
N PRO A 185 1.62 -23.60 -13.67
CA PRO A 185 1.21 -24.30 -12.46
C PRO A 185 2.38 -25.04 -11.78
N SER A 186 2.57 -24.76 -10.50
CA SER A 186 3.59 -25.40 -9.68
C SER A 186 2.94 -26.44 -8.78
N LEU A 187 3.30 -27.71 -9.01
CA LEU A 187 2.75 -28.85 -8.27
C LEU A 187 3.71 -29.34 -7.21
N LEU A 188 3.21 -29.48 -5.99
CA LEU A 188 3.93 -30.05 -4.86
C LEU A 188 3.34 -31.40 -4.47
N GLN A 189 4.16 -32.45 -4.41
CA GLN A 189 3.75 -33.74 -3.88
C GLN A 189 3.40 -33.62 -2.39
N ILE A 190 2.19 -34.04 -2.02
CA ILE A 190 1.83 -34.15 -0.62
C ILE A 190 2.52 -35.41 -0.05
N PRO A 191 3.31 -35.28 1.04
CA PRO A 191 4.04 -36.42 1.59
C PRO A 191 3.12 -37.58 1.97
N ASN A 192 3.56 -38.80 1.65
CA ASN A 192 2.85 -40.06 1.96
C ASN A 192 1.47 -40.21 1.31
N THR A 193 1.16 -39.47 0.25
CA THR A 193 -0.08 -39.64 -0.51
C THR A 193 0.19 -39.72 -2.01
N GLU A 194 -0.84 -40.08 -2.78
CA GLU A 194 -0.81 -40.04 -4.25
C GLU A 194 -1.36 -38.71 -4.80
N LEU A 195 -1.24 -37.62 -4.03
CA LEU A 195 -1.78 -36.30 -4.38
C LEU A 195 -0.67 -35.27 -4.59
N ARG A 196 -0.85 -34.41 -5.59
CA ARG A 196 -0.09 -33.16 -5.74
C ARG A 196 -1.02 -31.97 -5.55
N ILE A 197 -0.54 -30.90 -4.94
CA ILE A 197 -1.30 -29.65 -4.77
C ILE A 197 -0.66 -28.54 -5.62
N VAL A 198 -1.49 -27.68 -6.22
CA VAL A 198 -1.02 -26.48 -6.93
C VAL A 198 -0.76 -25.40 -5.88
N ILE A 199 0.49 -24.93 -5.76
CA ILE A 199 0.91 -24.06 -4.65
C ILE A 199 0.98 -22.57 -4.98
N ASN A 200 0.96 -22.22 -6.27
CA ASN A 200 0.99 -20.84 -6.77
C ASN A 200 -0.42 -20.34 -7.11
N THR A 201 -1.40 -20.68 -6.29
CA THR A 201 -2.79 -20.26 -6.44
C THR A 201 -3.47 -20.22 -5.07
N PRO A 202 -4.40 -19.28 -4.81
CA PRO A 202 -5.20 -19.29 -3.58
C PRO A 202 -6.30 -20.37 -3.60
N PHE A 203 -6.56 -21.00 -4.74
CA PHE A 203 -7.58 -22.02 -4.90
C PHE A 203 -7.06 -23.40 -4.47
N LEU A 204 -7.91 -24.20 -3.83
CA LEU A 204 -7.57 -25.59 -3.55
C LEU A 204 -7.69 -26.41 -4.83
N ILE A 205 -6.55 -26.65 -5.48
CA ILE A 205 -6.44 -27.50 -6.67
C ILE A 205 -5.50 -28.66 -6.35
N MET A 206 -5.99 -29.88 -6.50
CA MET A 206 -5.22 -31.10 -6.29
C MET A 206 -5.26 -31.98 -7.52
N GLU A 207 -4.10 -32.50 -7.90
CA GLU A 207 -4.01 -33.60 -8.85
C GLU A 207 -3.94 -34.92 -8.09
N ASP A 208 -4.81 -35.84 -8.49
CA ASP A 208 -4.81 -37.20 -8.03
C ASP A 208 -4.03 -38.08 -9.01
N LEU A 209 -2.86 -38.57 -8.59
CA LEU A 209 -1.96 -39.34 -9.46
C LEU A 209 -2.52 -40.71 -9.83
N LYS A 210 -3.44 -41.25 -9.02
CA LYS A 210 -4.05 -42.54 -9.28
C LYS A 210 -5.15 -42.45 -10.33
N ASP A 211 -5.97 -41.41 -10.25
CA ASP A 211 -7.06 -41.18 -11.18
C ASP A 211 -6.63 -40.33 -12.39
N GLN A 212 -5.44 -39.71 -12.33
CA GLN A 212 -4.90 -38.76 -13.33
C GLN A 212 -5.87 -37.62 -13.62
N HIS A 213 -6.54 -37.13 -12.58
CA HIS A 213 -7.50 -36.02 -12.65
C HIS A 213 -7.11 -34.94 -11.66
N PHE A 214 -7.47 -33.70 -12.00
CA PHE A 214 -7.45 -32.56 -11.11
C PHE A 214 -8.81 -32.40 -10.46
N TYR A 215 -8.80 -31.97 -9.21
CA TYR A 215 -9.97 -31.62 -8.41
C TYR A 215 -9.81 -30.20 -7.89
N LEU A 216 -10.83 -29.39 -8.10
CA LEU A 216 -10.90 -27.99 -7.68
C LEU A 216 -12.09 -27.83 -6.76
N TYR A 217 -11.87 -27.18 -5.63
CA TYR A 217 -12.94 -26.69 -4.76
C TYR A 217 -13.11 -25.18 -4.95
N ALA A 218 -14.16 -24.78 -5.68
CA ALA A 218 -14.42 -23.38 -6.01
C ALA A 218 -15.88 -23.17 -6.40
N GLY A 219 -16.39 -21.95 -6.21
CA GLY A 219 -17.75 -21.56 -6.63
C GLY A 219 -18.85 -22.32 -5.88
N ASN A 220 -19.71 -21.59 -5.16
CA ASN A 220 -20.87 -22.14 -4.42
C ASN A 220 -20.58 -23.49 -3.71
N GLU A 221 -19.39 -23.64 -3.12
CA GLU A 221 -18.98 -24.83 -2.37
C GLU A 221 -19.03 -26.15 -3.17
N ALA A 222 -18.87 -26.08 -4.49
CA ALA A 222 -18.91 -27.24 -5.36
C ALA A 222 -17.51 -27.77 -5.71
N TRP A 223 -17.46 -29.08 -5.95
CA TRP A 223 -16.28 -29.74 -6.50
C TRP A 223 -16.35 -29.79 -8.02
N TYR A 224 -15.21 -29.58 -8.65
CA TYR A 224 -15.01 -29.73 -10.08
C TYR A 224 -13.89 -30.72 -10.34
N ASP A 225 -14.00 -31.52 -11.40
CA ASP A 225 -12.91 -32.31 -11.95
C ASP A 225 -12.56 -31.95 -13.39
N ALA A 226 -11.30 -32.17 -13.73
CA ALA A 226 -10.76 -32.06 -15.08
C ALA A 226 -9.59 -33.03 -15.29
N SER A 227 -9.39 -33.52 -16.51
CA SER A 227 -8.21 -34.33 -16.86
C SER A 227 -6.93 -33.50 -17.03
N ALA A 228 -7.06 -32.18 -17.10
CA ALA A 228 -5.98 -31.22 -17.28
C ALA A 228 -6.30 -29.95 -16.48
N ILE A 229 -5.28 -29.26 -16.01
CA ILE A 229 -5.44 -28.09 -15.14
C ILE A 229 -6.10 -26.91 -15.86
N GLU A 230 -5.89 -26.78 -17.17
CA GLU A 230 -6.54 -25.78 -18.02
C GLU A 230 -8.04 -26.07 -18.23
N GLY A 231 -8.50 -27.24 -17.80
CA GLY A 231 -9.86 -27.73 -18.00
C GLY A 231 -10.03 -28.57 -19.28
N PRO A 232 -11.26 -28.74 -19.77
CA PRO A 232 -12.49 -28.17 -19.24
C PRO A 232 -12.87 -28.77 -17.89
N TRP A 233 -13.17 -27.91 -16.92
CA TRP A 233 -13.65 -28.30 -15.60
C TRP A 233 -15.14 -28.61 -15.62
N ARG A 234 -15.54 -29.63 -14.88
CA ARG A 234 -16.93 -30.07 -14.76
C ARG A 234 -17.27 -30.30 -13.30
N VAL A 235 -18.48 -29.90 -12.92
CA VAL A 235 -19.01 -30.18 -11.58
C VAL A 235 -19.03 -31.69 -11.36
N THR A 236 -18.61 -32.11 -10.17
CA THR A 236 -18.50 -33.52 -9.82
C THR A 236 -18.92 -33.74 -8.37
N GLU A 237 -19.72 -34.78 -8.15
CA GLU A 237 -19.99 -35.30 -6.81
C GLU A 237 -19.07 -36.49 -6.48
N ARG A 238 -18.27 -36.94 -7.46
CA ARG A 238 -17.43 -38.13 -7.36
C ARG A 238 -15.99 -37.75 -7.01
N VAL A 239 -15.83 -37.22 -5.81
CA VAL A 239 -14.51 -36.84 -5.29
C VAL A 239 -13.93 -38.02 -4.50
N PRO A 240 -12.69 -38.45 -4.80
CA PRO A 240 -12.05 -39.50 -4.03
C PRO A 240 -11.90 -39.11 -2.55
N ALA A 241 -12.11 -40.06 -1.63
CA ALA A 241 -12.00 -39.82 -0.19
C ALA A 241 -10.66 -39.18 0.20
N ARG A 242 -9.56 -39.60 -0.42
CA ARG A 242 -8.21 -39.03 -0.23
C ARG A 242 -8.12 -37.54 -0.55
N VAL A 243 -8.90 -37.06 -1.52
CA VAL A 243 -8.98 -35.63 -1.88
C VAL A 243 -9.84 -34.88 -0.86
N LEU A 244 -10.97 -35.47 -0.44
CA LEU A 244 -11.85 -34.89 0.59
C LEU A 244 -11.15 -34.74 1.95
N GLU A 245 -10.33 -35.72 2.34
CA GLU A 245 -9.55 -35.71 3.58
C GLU A 245 -8.52 -34.55 3.66
N MET A 246 -8.22 -33.90 2.54
CA MET A 246 -7.29 -32.76 2.46
C MET A 246 -7.95 -31.38 2.60
N GLN A 247 -9.27 -31.32 2.78
CA GLN A 247 -9.92 -30.05 3.07
C GLN A 247 -9.45 -29.51 4.43
N PRO A 248 -9.00 -28.25 4.54
CA PRO A 248 -8.74 -27.63 5.83
C PRO A 248 -10.04 -27.60 6.65
N LEU A 249 -10.05 -28.25 7.82
CA LEU A 249 -11.19 -28.30 8.75
C LEU A 249 -11.67 -26.91 9.20
N GLU A 250 -10.83 -25.87 9.08
CA GLU A 250 -11.15 -24.49 9.49
C GLU A 250 -12.26 -23.82 8.67
N LYS A 251 -12.58 -24.29 7.46
CA LYS A 251 -13.71 -23.74 6.68
C LYS A 251 -15.09 -24.27 7.09
N LEU A 252 -15.17 -25.17 8.07
CA LEU A 252 -16.43 -25.67 8.63
C LEU A 252 -16.86 -24.94 9.92
N GLU A 253 -16.04 -24.05 10.48
CA GLU A 253 -16.30 -23.37 11.77
C GLU A 253 -16.56 -21.86 11.67
N THR A 254 -16.87 -21.32 10.49
CA THR A 254 -17.60 -20.05 10.42
C THR A 254 -19.09 -20.33 10.57
N GLU A 255 -19.58 -20.29 11.82
CA GLU A 255 -20.98 -19.99 12.13
C GLU A 255 -21.28 -18.55 11.67
N GLY A 256 -21.37 -18.34 10.36
CA GLY A 256 -22.05 -17.21 9.76
C GLY A 256 -23.30 -17.77 9.10
N GLU A 257 -24.47 -17.23 9.43
CA GLU A 257 -25.72 -17.57 8.75
C GLU A 257 -25.50 -17.55 7.23
N ILE A 258 -25.65 -18.72 6.60
CA ILE A 258 -25.73 -18.86 5.15
C ILE A 258 -26.91 -17.98 4.71
N PRO A 259 -26.72 -16.94 3.88
CA PRO A 259 -27.85 -16.27 3.28
C PRO A 259 -28.65 -17.30 2.49
N ASP A 260 -29.95 -17.42 2.77
CA ASP A 260 -30.89 -18.39 2.16
C ASP A 260 -30.88 -18.40 0.61
N GLU A 261 -30.23 -17.45 -0.05
CA GLU A 261 -30.11 -17.33 -1.50
C GLU A 261 -29.19 -18.36 -2.18
N PHE A 262 -28.36 -19.11 -1.44
CA PHE A 262 -27.40 -20.06 -2.05
C PHE A 262 -27.75 -21.54 -1.85
N MET A 263 -28.70 -21.87 -0.98
CA MET A 263 -29.23 -23.22 -0.81
C MET A 263 -30.30 -23.50 -1.87
N GLY A 264 -29.88 -23.94 -3.05
CA GLY A 264 -30.79 -24.35 -4.13
C GLY A 264 -30.42 -23.90 -5.55
N SER A 265 -29.27 -23.23 -5.74
CA SER A 265 -28.80 -22.90 -7.09
C SER A 265 -28.38 -24.15 -7.85
N THR A 266 -29.09 -24.48 -8.93
CA THR A 266 -28.72 -25.52 -9.90
C THR A 266 -27.75 -25.01 -10.97
N VAL A 267 -27.33 -23.74 -10.88
CA VAL A 267 -26.46 -23.10 -11.85
C VAL A 267 -25.05 -23.04 -11.29
N PHE A 268 -24.20 -23.93 -11.81
CA PHE A 268 -22.79 -23.97 -11.48
C PHE A 268 -21.99 -23.10 -12.45
N PRO A 269 -21.12 -22.20 -11.96
CA PRO A 269 -20.32 -21.37 -12.83
C PRO A 269 -19.33 -22.20 -13.65
N LYS A 270 -19.06 -21.76 -14.88
CA LYS A 270 -17.96 -22.31 -15.68
C LYS A 270 -16.63 -21.84 -15.09
N ILE A 271 -15.68 -22.75 -14.94
CA ILE A 271 -14.32 -22.41 -14.51
C ILE A 271 -13.51 -21.95 -15.71
N ILE A 272 -12.86 -20.80 -15.57
CA ILE A 272 -11.89 -20.25 -16.51
C ILE A 272 -10.56 -20.19 -15.76
N VAL A 273 -9.53 -20.88 -16.27
CA VAL A 273 -8.20 -20.86 -15.67
C VAL A 273 -7.32 -19.85 -16.38
N ALA A 274 -6.61 -19.04 -15.61
CA ALA A 274 -5.64 -18.07 -16.12
C ALA A 274 -4.29 -18.23 -15.42
N THR A 275 -3.20 -18.07 -16.18
CA THR A 275 -1.81 -18.14 -15.70
C THR A 275 -1.07 -16.80 -15.81
N GLU A 276 -1.76 -15.79 -16.31
CA GLU A 276 -1.30 -14.41 -16.51
C GLU A 276 -2.32 -13.44 -15.88
N ALA A 277 -1.93 -12.18 -15.70
CA ALA A 277 -2.83 -11.14 -15.15
C ALA A 277 -4.10 -11.08 -16.00
N THR A 278 -5.23 -11.44 -15.38
CA THR A 278 -6.51 -11.63 -16.07
C THR A 278 -7.62 -11.17 -15.15
N GLU A 279 -8.57 -10.44 -15.71
CA GLU A 279 -9.81 -10.03 -15.06
C GLU A 279 -11.01 -10.65 -15.75
N LEU A 280 -12.05 -10.99 -14.98
CA LEU A 280 -13.26 -11.60 -15.51
C LEU A 280 -14.47 -10.73 -15.17
N ILE A 281 -15.07 -10.15 -16.21
CA ILE A 281 -16.35 -9.43 -16.13
C ILE A 281 -17.46 -10.40 -16.48
N VAL A 282 -18.34 -10.65 -15.52
CA VAL A 282 -19.50 -11.54 -15.69
C VAL A 282 -20.77 -10.73 -15.71
N THR A 283 -21.64 -10.97 -16.70
CA THR A 283 -23.03 -10.51 -16.68
C THR A 283 -24.02 -11.64 -16.47
N ASP A 284 -25.14 -11.30 -15.82
CA ASP A 284 -26.32 -12.16 -15.78
C ASP A 284 -27.07 -12.09 -17.12
N GLY A 285 -26.72 -13.01 -18.02
CA GLY A 285 -27.22 -13.05 -19.40
C GLY A 285 -26.60 -11.96 -20.29
N PRO A 286 -27.22 -11.68 -21.45
CA PRO A 286 -26.71 -10.68 -22.39
C PRO A 286 -26.55 -9.28 -21.75
N PRO A 287 -25.55 -8.47 -22.18
CA PRO A 287 -25.28 -7.15 -21.63
C PRO A 287 -26.51 -6.21 -21.64
N ARG A 288 -26.78 -5.52 -20.52
CA ARG A 288 -27.88 -4.56 -20.37
C ARG A 288 -27.38 -3.20 -19.87
N PHE A 289 -27.35 -2.21 -20.74
CA PHE A 289 -26.95 -0.84 -20.39
C PHE A 289 -28.13 0.00 -19.90
N ARG A 290 -27.89 0.81 -18.86
CA ARG A 290 -28.85 1.81 -18.35
C ARG A 290 -28.19 3.18 -18.24
N PRO A 291 -28.89 4.27 -18.62
CA PRO A 291 -28.32 5.61 -18.58
C PRO A 291 -27.99 6.03 -17.14
N ILE A 292 -26.94 6.83 -17.02
CA ILE A 292 -26.55 7.57 -15.81
C ILE A 292 -26.90 9.04 -16.03
N GLY A 293 -27.60 9.66 -15.08
CA GLY A 293 -27.89 11.10 -15.13
C GLY A 293 -28.56 11.55 -16.43
N SER A 294 -27.88 12.46 -17.15
CA SER A 294 -28.33 13.03 -18.43
C SER A 294 -28.36 12.03 -19.60
N GLY A 295 -27.72 10.86 -19.47
CA GLY A 295 -27.65 9.81 -20.49
C GLY A 295 -26.42 9.88 -21.40
N GLU A 296 -25.45 10.74 -21.10
CA GLU A 296 -24.16 10.75 -21.81
C GLU A 296 -23.30 9.52 -21.48
N LEU A 297 -23.48 8.96 -20.29
CA LEU A 297 -22.93 7.67 -19.87
C LEU A 297 -24.05 6.67 -19.60
N SER A 298 -23.76 5.40 -19.84
CA SER A 298 -24.60 4.28 -19.40
C SER A 298 -23.74 3.24 -18.67
N HIS A 299 -24.23 2.65 -17.59
CA HIS A 299 -23.55 1.54 -16.91
C HIS A 299 -24.14 0.19 -17.32
N LEU A 300 -23.31 -0.85 -17.27
CA LEU A 300 -23.72 -2.23 -17.48
C LEU A 300 -24.45 -2.76 -16.24
N SER A 301 -25.76 -2.58 -16.22
CA SER A 301 -26.61 -2.80 -15.04
C SER A 301 -26.78 -4.25 -14.57
N ASN A 302 -26.26 -5.23 -15.32
CA ASN A 302 -26.36 -6.65 -14.99
C ASN A 302 -25.00 -7.31 -14.72
N THR A 303 -24.02 -6.53 -14.27
CA THR A 303 -22.77 -7.01 -13.69
C THR A 303 -22.54 -6.33 -12.33
N LYS A 304 -21.59 -6.86 -11.55
CA LYS A 304 -21.03 -6.18 -10.37
C LYS A 304 -19.79 -5.35 -10.70
N SER A 305 -19.25 -5.49 -11.92
CA SER A 305 -18.08 -4.76 -12.37
C SER A 305 -18.44 -3.35 -12.85
N ASP A 306 -17.53 -2.41 -12.68
CA ASP A 306 -17.68 -1.04 -13.13
C ASP A 306 -17.43 -0.93 -14.63
N VAL A 307 -18.48 -1.13 -15.44
CA VAL A 307 -18.41 -1.02 -16.91
C VAL A 307 -19.36 0.05 -17.40
N LEU A 308 -18.81 1.07 -18.06
CA LEU A 308 -19.53 2.19 -18.65
C LEU A 308 -19.46 2.17 -20.18
N LEU A 309 -20.48 2.75 -20.82
CA LEU A 309 -20.52 3.05 -22.25
C LEU A 309 -20.76 4.55 -22.42
N GLU A 310 -19.87 5.21 -23.15
CA GLU A 310 -20.02 6.62 -23.48
C GLU A 310 -20.83 6.81 -24.77
N SER A 311 -21.87 7.63 -24.72
CA SER A 311 -22.77 7.89 -25.84
C SER A 311 -22.07 8.58 -27.03
N ALA A 312 -21.16 9.53 -26.76
CA ALA A 312 -20.51 10.34 -27.80
C ALA A 312 -19.55 9.53 -28.67
N THR A 313 -18.70 8.70 -28.05
CA THR A 313 -17.66 7.92 -28.73
C THR A 313 -18.05 6.47 -28.98
N GLN A 314 -19.13 5.98 -28.34
CA GLN A 314 -19.51 4.57 -28.29
C GLN A 314 -18.39 3.65 -27.77
N ARG A 315 -17.47 4.19 -26.95
CA ARG A 315 -16.43 3.40 -26.27
C ARG A 315 -16.93 2.87 -24.94
N TYR A 316 -16.53 1.63 -24.65
CA TYR A 316 -16.65 1.03 -23.34
C TYR A 316 -15.49 1.47 -22.46
N PHE A 317 -15.76 1.64 -21.17
CA PHE A 317 -14.78 1.91 -20.15
C PHE A 317 -14.96 0.90 -19.01
N VAL A 318 -13.87 0.41 -18.46
CA VAL A 318 -13.88 -0.42 -17.26
C VAL A 318 -12.92 0.15 -16.24
N LEU A 319 -13.35 0.21 -14.98
CA LEU A 319 -12.50 0.54 -13.85
C LEU A 319 -12.00 -0.75 -13.21
N LEU A 320 -10.68 -0.92 -13.17
CA LEU A 320 -10.02 -2.04 -12.49
C LEU A 320 -8.92 -1.46 -11.61
N SER A 321 -8.95 -1.78 -10.31
CA SER A 321 -7.87 -1.39 -9.39
C SER A 321 -7.58 0.12 -9.36
N GLY A 322 -8.64 0.92 -9.54
CA GLY A 322 -8.55 2.39 -9.62
C GLY A 322 -8.06 2.95 -10.96
N ARG A 323 -7.79 2.09 -11.96
CA ARG A 323 -7.36 2.49 -13.31
C ARG A 323 -8.47 2.29 -14.34
N TRP A 324 -8.60 3.23 -15.25
CA TRP A 324 -9.56 3.15 -16.34
C TRP A 324 -8.95 2.53 -17.59
N PHE A 325 -9.69 1.64 -18.22
CA PHE A 325 -9.36 1.07 -19.52
C PHE A 325 -10.51 1.27 -20.48
N SER A 326 -10.22 1.60 -21.74
CA SER A 326 -11.24 1.78 -22.77
C SER A 326 -11.10 0.81 -23.93
N SER A 327 -12.21 0.50 -24.59
CA SER A 327 -12.23 -0.28 -25.83
C SER A 327 -13.44 0.08 -26.69
N GLU A 328 -13.38 -0.28 -27.98
CA GLU A 328 -14.52 -0.21 -28.92
C GLU A 328 -15.43 -1.44 -28.81
N SER A 329 -15.02 -2.45 -28.04
CA SER A 329 -15.73 -3.73 -27.87
C SER A 329 -15.56 -4.26 -26.45
N LEU A 330 -16.57 -4.93 -25.91
CA LEU A 330 -16.47 -5.62 -24.62
C LEU A 330 -15.41 -6.73 -24.61
N ASN A 331 -14.97 -7.19 -25.79
CA ASN A 331 -13.91 -8.20 -25.94
C ASN A 331 -12.51 -7.60 -26.15
N GLY A 332 -12.36 -6.28 -26.00
CA GLY A 332 -11.10 -5.59 -26.25
C GLY A 332 -10.78 -5.38 -27.74
N PRO A 333 -9.55 -4.97 -28.09
CA PRO A 333 -8.43 -4.74 -27.16
C PRO A 333 -8.71 -3.55 -26.23
N TRP A 334 -8.27 -3.68 -24.98
CA TRP A 334 -8.37 -2.62 -23.99
C TRP A 334 -7.11 -1.77 -24.00
N VAL A 335 -7.27 -0.48 -23.72
CA VAL A 335 -6.15 0.48 -23.61
C VAL A 335 -6.34 1.32 -22.37
N PHE A 336 -5.26 1.61 -21.66
CA PHE A 336 -5.29 2.49 -20.49
C PHE A 336 -5.78 3.90 -20.86
N VAL A 337 -6.52 4.51 -19.94
CA VAL A 337 -6.94 5.91 -19.99
C VAL A 337 -6.62 6.53 -18.64
N ALA A 338 -5.76 7.56 -18.63
CA ALA A 338 -5.45 8.30 -17.42
C ALA A 338 -6.70 8.96 -16.83
N SER A 339 -6.81 9.02 -15.51
CA SER A 339 -8.00 9.53 -14.81
C SER A 339 -8.28 11.01 -15.06
N ASP A 340 -7.28 11.76 -15.52
CA ASP A 340 -7.37 13.17 -15.95
C ASP A 340 -7.59 13.36 -17.46
N ALA A 341 -7.60 12.26 -18.22
CA ALA A 341 -7.87 12.21 -19.65
C ALA A 341 -9.24 11.58 -19.99
N LEU A 342 -10.05 11.29 -18.98
CA LEU A 342 -11.42 10.79 -19.16
C LEU A 342 -12.31 11.81 -19.87
N PRO A 343 -13.33 11.36 -20.62
CA PRO A 343 -14.30 12.27 -21.21
C PRO A 343 -14.99 13.15 -20.17
N PRO A 344 -15.34 14.41 -20.49
CA PRO A 344 -15.97 15.33 -19.53
C PRO A 344 -17.25 14.79 -18.86
N SER A 345 -18.00 13.95 -19.57
CA SER A 345 -19.22 13.30 -19.08
C SER A 345 -19.02 12.47 -17.79
N PHE A 346 -17.80 12.00 -17.51
CA PHE A 346 -17.46 11.28 -16.27
C PHE A 346 -17.54 12.19 -15.04
N ALA A 347 -17.13 13.46 -15.16
CA ALA A 347 -17.24 14.42 -14.07
C ALA A 347 -18.69 14.86 -13.80
N GLU A 348 -19.61 14.57 -14.73
CA GLU A 348 -21.04 14.89 -14.63
C GLU A 348 -21.89 13.76 -14.04
N ILE A 349 -21.29 12.63 -13.64
CA ILE A 349 -21.99 11.56 -12.93
C ILE A 349 -22.65 12.16 -11.67
N PRO A 350 -23.99 12.01 -11.46
CA PRO A 350 -24.64 12.55 -10.28
C PRO A 350 -24.08 11.91 -9.01
N PRO A 351 -23.57 12.70 -8.03
CA PRO A 351 -22.94 12.16 -6.82
C PRO A 351 -23.86 11.28 -5.97
N ASP A 352 -25.16 11.56 -5.97
CA ASP A 352 -26.17 10.80 -5.21
C ASP A 352 -26.71 9.58 -5.97
N SER A 353 -26.22 9.29 -7.17
CA SER A 353 -26.62 8.10 -7.94
C SER A 353 -25.88 6.86 -7.46
N ASP A 354 -26.39 5.68 -7.83
CA ASP A 354 -25.72 4.40 -7.56
C ASP A 354 -24.27 4.36 -8.07
N GLN A 355 -23.93 5.16 -9.09
CA GLN A 355 -22.58 5.22 -9.67
C GLN A 355 -21.77 6.45 -9.24
N GLY A 356 -22.29 7.25 -8.30
CA GLY A 356 -21.64 8.46 -7.81
C GLY A 356 -20.26 8.21 -7.18
N TYR A 357 -20.06 7.02 -6.61
CA TYR A 357 -18.77 6.61 -6.03
C TYR A 357 -17.62 6.56 -7.06
N LEU A 358 -17.93 6.39 -8.36
CA LEU A 358 -16.94 6.37 -9.44
C LEU A 358 -16.18 7.69 -9.57
N LEU A 359 -16.77 8.80 -9.11
CA LEU A 359 -16.11 10.11 -9.09
C LEU A 359 -14.79 10.08 -8.31
N THR A 360 -14.62 9.17 -7.35
CA THR A 360 -13.35 8.92 -6.64
C THR A 360 -12.19 8.63 -7.59
N TRP A 361 -12.47 8.03 -8.75
CA TRP A 361 -11.48 7.70 -9.80
C TRP A 361 -11.62 8.58 -11.05
N VAL A 362 -12.30 9.72 -10.95
CA VAL A 362 -12.34 10.73 -12.01
C VAL A 362 -11.57 11.95 -11.51
N ALA A 363 -10.40 12.21 -12.10
CA ALA A 363 -9.51 13.24 -11.60
C ALA A 363 -10.16 14.63 -11.72
N GLY A 364 -9.89 15.49 -10.73
CA GLY A 364 -10.45 16.85 -10.66
C GLY A 364 -11.80 16.96 -9.93
N THR A 365 -12.51 15.85 -9.71
CA THR A 365 -13.71 15.85 -8.85
C THR A 365 -13.35 16.06 -7.38
N GLN A 366 -14.33 16.43 -6.56
CA GLN A 366 -14.11 16.60 -5.12
C GLN A 366 -13.77 15.26 -4.44
N LEU A 367 -14.46 14.17 -4.82
CA LEU A 367 -14.24 12.85 -4.23
C LEU A 367 -12.84 12.30 -4.55
N ALA A 368 -12.31 12.52 -5.76
CA ALA A 368 -10.94 12.16 -6.09
C ALA A 368 -9.92 12.96 -5.26
N LYS A 369 -10.13 14.26 -5.10
CA LYS A 369 -9.26 15.12 -4.26
C LYS A 369 -9.28 14.69 -2.80
N ASP A 370 -10.46 14.39 -2.26
CA ASP A 370 -10.61 13.95 -0.86
C ASP A 370 -9.90 12.61 -0.63
N ALA A 371 -10.04 11.65 -1.55
CA ALA A 371 -9.35 10.36 -1.48
C ALA A 371 -7.82 10.51 -1.56
N VAL A 372 -7.30 11.38 -2.43
CA VAL A 372 -5.88 11.69 -2.49
C VAL A 372 -5.39 12.33 -1.19
N LEU A 373 -6.14 13.27 -0.61
CA LEU A 373 -5.76 13.88 0.67
C LEU A 373 -5.73 12.86 1.81
N GLU A 374 -6.66 11.90 1.82
CA GLU A 374 -6.68 10.82 2.81
C GLU A 374 -5.49 9.87 2.67
N SER A 375 -4.98 9.70 1.45
CA SER A 375 -3.78 8.90 1.21
C SER A 375 -2.50 9.50 1.82
N TYR A 376 -2.53 10.76 2.23
CA TYR A 376 -1.39 11.44 2.88
C TYR A 376 -1.48 11.45 4.41
N ILE A 377 -2.43 10.73 5.00
CA ILE A 377 -2.52 10.58 6.44
C ILE A 377 -1.72 9.32 6.83
N PRO A 378 -0.61 9.47 7.58
CA PRO A 378 0.16 8.31 8.03
C PRO A 378 -0.61 7.52 9.10
N GLN A 379 -0.43 6.20 9.09
CA GLN A 379 -0.80 5.30 10.17
C GLN A 379 0.42 5.10 11.06
N THR A 380 0.32 5.41 12.35
CA THR A 380 1.47 5.45 13.26
C THR A 380 1.32 4.50 14.43
N ALA A 381 2.45 4.04 14.97
CA ALA A 381 2.50 3.24 16.19
C ALA A 381 3.79 3.54 16.97
N SER A 382 3.77 3.38 18.28
CA SER A 382 4.99 3.26 19.09
C SER A 382 5.36 1.80 19.28
N VAL A 383 6.65 1.50 19.16
CA VAL A 383 7.19 0.14 19.19
C VAL A 383 8.30 0.04 20.22
N PRO A 384 8.19 -0.81 21.24
CA PRO A 384 9.27 -1.02 22.20
C PRO A 384 10.54 -1.57 21.52
N ARG A 385 11.71 -1.06 21.93
CA ARG A 385 13.01 -1.46 21.33
C ARG A 385 13.42 -2.92 21.56
N ASP A 386 12.80 -3.60 22.52
CA ASP A 386 13.07 -5.00 22.84
C ASP A 386 12.26 -5.99 21.98
N VAL A 387 11.35 -5.50 21.14
CA VAL A 387 10.65 -6.30 20.13
C VAL A 387 11.66 -6.86 19.13
N THR A 388 11.48 -8.11 18.75
CA THR A 388 12.35 -8.82 17.80
C THR A 388 11.52 -9.67 16.85
N ILE A 389 12.14 -10.10 15.75
CA ILE A 389 11.54 -10.95 14.73
C ILE A 389 12.41 -12.16 14.44
N LYS A 390 11.76 -13.21 13.93
CA LYS A 390 12.43 -14.40 13.41
C LYS A 390 12.20 -14.52 11.91
N VAL A 391 13.19 -14.09 11.14
CA VAL A 391 13.19 -14.26 9.69
C VAL A 391 13.53 -15.71 9.34
N ILE A 392 12.71 -16.35 8.50
CA ILE A 392 12.86 -17.74 8.08
C ILE A 392 12.99 -17.81 6.56
N TYR A 393 14.07 -18.44 6.10
CA TYR A 393 14.33 -18.68 4.68
C TYR A 393 14.03 -20.12 4.29
N ASP A 394 13.71 -20.33 3.02
CA ASP A 394 13.73 -21.64 2.39
C ASP A 394 15.16 -22.01 1.98
N GLY A 395 15.91 -22.62 2.90
CA GLY A 395 17.33 -22.95 2.72
C GLY A 395 18.27 -21.82 3.11
N ALA A 396 19.43 -21.73 2.46
CA ALA A 396 20.37 -20.62 2.67
C ALA A 396 19.79 -19.31 2.10
N PRO A 397 19.99 -18.15 2.74
CA PRO A 397 19.49 -16.87 2.23
C PRO A 397 19.96 -16.59 0.79
N GLN A 398 19.03 -16.18 -0.07
CA GLN A 398 19.27 -15.81 -1.47
C GLN A 398 18.81 -14.38 -1.69
N PHE A 399 19.63 -13.60 -2.38
CA PHE A 399 19.39 -12.18 -2.64
C PHE A 399 19.50 -11.89 -4.14
N GLU A 400 18.66 -10.98 -4.62
CA GLU A 400 18.70 -10.42 -5.98
C GLU A 400 18.87 -8.90 -5.89
N ALA A 401 19.54 -8.29 -6.87
CA ALA A 401 19.69 -6.84 -6.93
C ALA A 401 18.33 -6.15 -7.15
N ILE A 402 18.13 -5.00 -6.53
CA ILE A 402 17.05 -4.08 -6.89
C ILE A 402 17.58 -3.17 -8.00
N GLU A 403 16.91 -3.18 -9.16
CA GLU A 403 17.31 -2.35 -10.30
C GLU A 403 17.43 -0.87 -9.91
N GLU A 404 18.37 -0.16 -10.54
CA GLU A 404 18.65 1.27 -10.32
C GLU A 404 19.19 1.64 -8.93
N THR A 405 19.45 0.66 -8.06
CA THR A 405 20.03 0.86 -6.72
C THR A 405 21.23 -0.06 -6.46
N ASN A 406 21.94 0.16 -5.36
CA ASN A 406 22.95 -0.74 -4.80
C ASN A 406 22.37 -1.72 -3.78
N LEU A 407 21.06 -1.76 -3.63
CA LEU A 407 20.35 -2.63 -2.70
C LEU A 407 20.16 -4.03 -3.29
N GLU A 408 20.11 -5.03 -2.42
CA GLU A 408 19.68 -6.38 -2.78
C GLU A 408 18.49 -6.78 -1.89
N TYR A 409 17.55 -7.58 -2.39
CA TYR A 409 16.42 -8.07 -1.61
C TYR A 409 16.37 -9.58 -1.55
N ALA A 410 15.87 -10.13 -0.44
CA ALA A 410 15.76 -11.56 -0.26
C ALA A 410 14.59 -12.16 -1.07
N VAL A 411 14.85 -13.25 -1.77
CA VAL A 411 13.84 -13.90 -2.63
C VAL A 411 13.21 -15.12 -2.00
N ASN A 412 13.93 -15.88 -1.19
CA ASN A 412 13.49 -17.16 -0.66
C ASN A 412 12.93 -17.07 0.77
N THR A 413 12.17 -16.01 1.05
CA THR A 413 11.54 -15.75 2.35
C THR A 413 10.23 -14.99 2.12
N GLN A 414 9.29 -15.11 3.07
CA GLN A 414 8.06 -14.31 3.09
C GLN A 414 8.28 -12.87 3.63
N PHE A 415 9.44 -12.62 4.24
CA PHE A 415 9.77 -11.33 4.85
C PHE A 415 10.40 -10.38 3.82
N GLN A 416 10.17 -9.08 3.96
CA GLN A 416 10.76 -8.06 3.09
C GLN A 416 12.14 -7.66 3.61
N VAL A 417 13.16 -8.48 3.30
CA VAL A 417 14.54 -8.25 3.73
C VAL A 417 15.34 -7.57 2.62
N ILE A 418 15.92 -6.42 2.94
CA ILE A 418 16.82 -5.63 2.11
C ILE A 418 18.23 -5.74 2.69
N LYS A 419 19.22 -5.89 1.84
CA LYS A 419 20.63 -5.81 2.17
C LYS A 419 21.18 -4.50 1.61
N SER A 420 21.84 -3.73 2.47
CA SER A 420 22.56 -2.51 2.10
C SER A 420 23.98 -2.60 2.66
N GLY A 421 24.97 -2.76 1.77
CA GLY A 421 26.35 -3.00 2.16
C GLY A 421 26.52 -4.25 3.03
N ALA A 422 26.91 -4.05 4.30
CA ALA A 422 27.13 -5.11 5.28
C ALA A 422 25.93 -5.32 6.23
N MET A 423 24.89 -4.49 6.14
CA MET A 423 23.72 -4.51 7.01
C MET A 423 22.50 -5.08 6.28
N TYR A 424 21.58 -5.62 7.07
CA TYR A 424 20.31 -6.14 6.63
C TYR A 424 19.18 -5.40 7.34
N TYR A 425 18.14 -5.07 6.60
CA TYR A 425 16.94 -4.39 7.06
C TYR A 425 15.74 -5.26 6.70
N CYS A 426 14.84 -5.50 7.65
CA CYS A 426 13.64 -6.28 7.42
C CYS A 426 12.44 -5.42 7.77
N LEU A 427 11.53 -5.22 6.83
CA LEU A 427 10.24 -4.64 7.11
C LEU A 427 9.23 -5.73 7.41
N HIS A 428 8.57 -5.65 8.56
CA HIS A 428 7.49 -6.55 8.93
C HIS A 428 6.47 -5.81 9.79
N GLU A 429 5.19 -5.90 9.43
CA GLU A 429 4.09 -5.23 10.14
C GLU A 429 4.33 -3.72 10.33
N ALA A 430 4.85 -3.06 9.28
CA ALA A 430 5.24 -1.64 9.28
C ALA A 430 6.33 -1.26 10.30
N VAL A 431 7.08 -2.22 10.82
CA VAL A 431 8.23 -2.00 11.70
C VAL A 431 9.51 -2.40 10.98
N TRP A 432 10.50 -1.49 10.98
CA TRP A 432 11.83 -1.78 10.48
C TRP A 432 12.68 -2.46 11.56
N TYR A 433 13.33 -3.55 11.17
CA TYR A 433 14.31 -4.26 11.98
C TYR A 433 15.66 -4.24 11.26
N MET A 434 16.77 -4.25 12.00
CA MET A 434 18.10 -4.36 11.44
C MET A 434 18.92 -5.50 12.05
N ALA A 435 19.87 -6.01 11.28
CA ALA A 435 20.82 -7.02 11.69
C ALA A 435 22.12 -6.94 10.88
N SER A 436 23.22 -7.45 11.43
CA SER A 436 24.50 -7.63 10.72
C SER A 436 24.57 -8.96 9.95
N ALA A 437 23.53 -9.79 10.03
CA ALA A 437 23.42 -11.06 9.34
C ALA A 437 21.97 -11.31 8.91
N PRO A 438 21.74 -12.02 7.78
CA PRO A 438 20.39 -12.21 7.23
C PRO A 438 19.48 -13.02 8.14
N SER A 439 20.03 -13.85 9.03
CA SER A 439 19.27 -14.63 10.01
C SER A 439 19.12 -13.95 11.37
N GLY A 440 19.56 -12.70 11.51
CA GLY A 440 19.62 -12.00 12.79
C GLY A 440 20.89 -12.31 13.61
N PRO A 441 20.93 -11.92 14.90
CA PRO A 441 19.81 -11.40 15.68
C PRO A 441 19.27 -10.07 15.15
N TRP A 442 17.95 -9.92 15.17
CA TRP A 442 17.24 -8.73 14.72
C TRP A 442 16.86 -7.84 15.90
N SER A 443 17.05 -6.55 15.76
CA SER A 443 16.56 -5.51 16.67
C SER A 443 15.75 -4.48 15.89
N VAL A 444 14.85 -3.76 16.56
CA VAL A 444 14.17 -2.61 15.94
C VAL A 444 15.22 -1.62 15.43
N ALA A 445 15.04 -1.14 14.20
CA ALA A 445 15.92 -0.15 13.59
C ALA A 445 15.52 1.26 14.05
N SER A 446 16.52 2.10 14.36
CA SER A 446 16.32 3.54 14.61
C SER A 446 16.54 4.40 13.35
N GLU A 447 17.07 3.80 12.28
CA GLU A 447 17.29 4.44 10.99
C GLU A 447 17.35 3.38 9.88
N VAL A 448 17.09 3.80 8.65
CA VAL A 448 17.23 2.99 7.45
C VAL A 448 18.01 3.76 6.37
N PRO A 449 18.67 3.08 5.41
CA PRO A 449 19.39 3.76 4.33
C PRO A 449 18.42 4.58 3.47
N GLU A 450 18.80 5.82 3.12
CA GLU A 450 17.98 6.69 2.27
C GLU A 450 17.65 6.06 0.91
N GLU A 451 18.58 5.27 0.35
CA GLU A 451 18.42 4.55 -0.92
C GLU A 451 17.20 3.61 -0.95
N ILE A 452 16.64 3.21 0.21
CA ILE A 452 15.36 2.47 0.26
C ILE A 452 14.23 3.27 -0.38
N TYR A 453 14.22 4.60 -0.24
CA TYR A 453 13.18 5.45 -0.80
C TYR A 453 13.33 5.67 -2.32
N ASP A 454 14.42 5.19 -2.91
CA ASP A 454 14.68 5.21 -4.36
C ASP A 454 14.28 3.89 -5.05
N ILE A 455 13.77 2.89 -4.31
CA ILE A 455 13.33 1.62 -4.89
C ILE A 455 12.21 1.90 -5.92
N PRO A 456 12.31 1.41 -7.18
CA PRO A 456 11.32 1.70 -8.22
C PRO A 456 10.07 0.80 -8.11
N PRO A 457 8.93 1.17 -8.75
CA PRO A 457 7.71 0.36 -8.73
C PRO A 457 7.83 -1.00 -9.41
N SER A 458 8.83 -1.20 -10.27
CA SER A 458 9.14 -2.51 -10.86
C SER A 458 9.66 -3.53 -9.82
N SER A 459 10.07 -3.07 -8.64
CA SER A 459 10.54 -3.90 -7.55
C SER A 459 9.39 -4.43 -6.66
N PRO A 460 9.42 -5.72 -6.25
CA PRO A 460 8.48 -6.28 -5.28
C PRO A 460 8.59 -5.70 -3.85
N LEU A 461 9.52 -4.77 -3.63
CA LEU A 461 9.71 -4.07 -2.36
C LEU A 461 9.34 -2.58 -2.47
N TYR A 462 8.70 -2.14 -3.54
CA TYR A 462 8.30 -0.73 -3.70
C TYR A 462 7.44 -0.23 -2.54
N ASN A 463 6.51 -1.04 -2.02
CA ASN A 463 5.69 -0.67 -0.87
C ASN A 463 6.51 -0.32 0.40
N THR A 464 7.78 -0.77 0.50
CA THR A 464 8.64 -0.45 1.65
C THR A 464 9.06 1.02 1.69
N THR A 465 9.01 1.74 0.57
CA THR A 465 9.33 3.18 0.49
C THR A 465 8.31 4.07 1.20
N PHE A 466 7.20 3.49 1.66
CA PHE A 466 6.11 4.19 2.34
C PHE A 466 6.11 3.99 3.86
N VAL A 467 7.19 3.42 4.43
CA VAL A 467 7.33 3.23 5.89
C VAL A 467 8.52 4.01 6.44
N PHE A 468 8.26 4.81 7.47
CA PHE A 468 9.17 5.78 8.04
C PHE A 468 9.37 5.53 9.55
N ILE A 469 10.56 5.86 10.04
CA ILE A 469 10.86 5.99 11.47
C ILE A 469 10.86 7.50 11.75
N TYR A 470 9.92 7.97 12.57
CA TYR A 470 9.72 9.39 12.84
C TYR A 470 10.55 9.88 14.02
N GLU A 471 10.62 9.08 15.08
CA GLU A 471 11.29 9.47 16.31
C GLU A 471 11.82 8.25 17.07
N SER A 472 13.01 8.40 17.65
CA SER A 472 13.67 7.37 18.44
C SER A 472 13.88 7.87 19.87
N THR A 473 13.31 7.17 20.84
CA THR A 473 13.52 7.44 22.27
C THR A 473 14.37 6.33 22.91
N PRO A 474 14.79 6.46 24.18
CA PRO A 474 15.51 5.38 24.85
C PRO A 474 14.73 4.06 24.96
N ASP A 475 13.40 4.12 24.99
CA ASP A 475 12.53 2.97 25.27
C ASP A 475 11.73 2.51 24.02
N GLU A 476 11.34 3.44 23.15
CA GLU A 476 10.43 3.20 22.03
C GLU A 476 10.88 3.86 20.72
N GLU A 477 10.48 3.26 19.60
CA GLU A 477 10.53 3.84 18.26
C GLU A 477 9.13 4.24 17.82
N TYR A 478 8.96 5.48 17.36
CA TYR A 478 7.73 5.93 16.72
C TYR A 478 7.87 5.75 15.23
N VAL A 479 7.10 4.82 14.69
CA VAL A 479 7.08 4.48 13.27
C VAL A 479 5.74 4.84 12.66
N GLY A 480 5.71 4.95 11.34
CA GLY A 480 4.44 4.92 10.64
C GLY A 480 4.58 4.70 9.16
N TYR A 481 3.44 4.45 8.54
CA TYR A 481 3.36 4.15 7.13
C TYR A 481 2.23 4.92 6.46
N TYR A 482 2.45 5.26 5.19
CA TYR A 482 1.40 5.76 4.32
C TYR A 482 0.70 4.58 3.61
N PRO A 483 -0.53 4.76 3.10
CA PRO A 483 -1.27 3.71 2.39
C PRO A 483 -0.52 3.00 1.25
N GLY A 484 0.55 3.57 0.70
CA GLY A 484 1.42 2.89 -0.26
C GLY A 484 2.09 1.62 0.28
N TYR A 485 2.25 1.48 1.61
CA TYR A 485 2.72 0.24 2.24
C TYR A 485 1.75 -0.93 2.04
N VAL A 486 0.45 -0.63 1.97
CA VAL A 486 -0.63 -1.59 1.68
C VAL A 486 -1.11 -1.49 0.22
N SER A 487 -0.21 -1.07 -0.67
CA SER A 487 -0.43 -1.00 -2.12
C SER A 487 -1.50 0.00 -2.58
N SER A 488 -1.71 1.10 -1.86
CA SER A 488 -2.61 2.20 -2.27
C SER A 488 -1.79 3.45 -2.60
N TYR A 489 -1.80 3.86 -3.88
CA TYR A 489 -0.91 4.88 -4.42
C TYR A 489 -1.68 6.02 -5.07
N VAL A 490 -1.14 7.23 -5.01
CA VAL A 490 -1.67 8.36 -5.80
C VAL A 490 -1.08 8.30 -7.20
N TYR A 491 -1.96 8.26 -8.21
CA TYR A 491 -1.57 8.19 -9.61
C TYR A 491 -2.60 8.91 -10.49
N ASN A 492 -2.14 9.81 -11.37
CA ASN A 492 -2.97 10.65 -12.25
C ASN A 492 -4.14 11.36 -11.54
N GLY A 493 -3.87 11.91 -10.33
CA GLY A 493 -4.86 12.68 -9.57
C GLY A 493 -5.93 11.85 -8.85
N CYS A 494 -5.81 10.53 -8.83
CA CYS A 494 -6.69 9.59 -8.13
C CYS A 494 -5.86 8.58 -7.32
N VAL A 495 -6.54 7.75 -6.53
CA VAL A 495 -5.92 6.62 -5.82
C VAL A 495 -6.06 5.34 -6.65
N VAL A 496 -4.97 4.60 -6.85
CA VAL A 496 -4.92 3.30 -7.53
C VAL A 496 -4.38 2.22 -6.60
N TYR A 497 -4.73 0.97 -6.90
CA TYR A 497 -4.28 -0.19 -6.14
C TYR A 497 -3.23 -0.97 -6.93
N GLY A 498 -2.11 -1.28 -6.27
CA GLY A 498 -0.95 -1.91 -6.88
C GLY A 498 -0.20 -1.01 -7.87
N THR A 499 0.98 -1.45 -8.30
CA THR A 499 1.86 -0.73 -9.23
C THR A 499 1.63 -1.10 -10.70
N GLY A 500 0.76 -2.08 -10.96
CA GLY A 500 0.55 -2.71 -12.26
C GLY A 500 1.58 -3.77 -12.64
N TRP A 501 2.78 -3.71 -12.06
CA TRP A 501 3.87 -4.63 -12.37
C TRP A 501 3.61 -6.03 -11.83
N ARG A 502 3.82 -7.05 -12.66
CA ARG A 502 3.79 -8.43 -12.19
C ARG A 502 5.09 -8.80 -11.46
N TYR A 503 5.00 -8.99 -10.14
CA TYR A 503 6.10 -9.57 -9.37
C TYR A 503 6.03 -11.09 -9.31
N ARG A 504 7.12 -11.76 -9.67
CA ARG A 504 7.18 -13.23 -9.64
C ARG A 504 7.23 -13.75 -8.20
N ALA A 505 6.34 -14.70 -7.88
CA ALA A 505 6.43 -15.47 -6.65
C ALA A 505 7.74 -16.29 -6.59
N TYR A 506 8.29 -16.47 -5.39
CA TYR A 506 9.33 -17.46 -5.18
C TYR A 506 8.69 -18.84 -5.08
N VAL A 507 9.19 -19.79 -5.88
CA VAL A 507 8.68 -21.16 -5.92
C VAL A 507 9.84 -22.13 -5.77
N SER A 508 9.70 -23.09 -4.86
CA SER A 508 10.63 -24.19 -4.66
C SER A 508 9.90 -25.53 -4.57
N PRO A 509 10.61 -26.67 -4.56
CA PRO A 509 10.02 -27.98 -4.31
C PRO A 509 9.41 -28.15 -2.91
N ARG A 510 9.32 -27.10 -2.08
CA ARG A 510 8.80 -27.15 -0.71
C ARG A 510 7.88 -25.98 -0.36
N ARG A 511 8.04 -24.82 -0.99
CA ARG A 511 7.35 -23.58 -0.61
C ARG A 511 7.02 -22.73 -1.83
N CYS A 512 5.93 -21.97 -1.72
CA CYS A 512 5.62 -20.85 -2.60
C CYS A 512 5.47 -19.60 -1.70
N TYR A 513 6.21 -18.54 -2.00
CA TYR A 513 6.02 -17.24 -1.38
C TYR A 513 5.42 -16.29 -2.41
N PRO A 514 4.11 -16.00 -2.33
CA PRO A 514 3.47 -15.03 -3.20
C PRO A 514 4.03 -13.63 -2.90
N ARG A 515 3.87 -12.72 -3.87
CA ARG A 515 4.15 -11.29 -3.69
C ARG A 515 2.84 -10.56 -3.37
N HIS A 516 2.97 -9.33 -2.88
CA HIS A 516 1.81 -8.48 -2.61
C HIS A 516 1.02 -8.19 -3.89
N ALA A 517 -0.24 -7.78 -3.75
CA ALA A 517 -1.13 -7.50 -4.87
C ALA A 517 -0.58 -6.37 -5.75
N THR A 518 -0.67 -6.58 -7.07
CA THR A 518 -0.09 -5.71 -8.12
C THR A 518 -1.17 -4.96 -8.90
N TRP A 519 -2.42 -5.40 -8.73
CA TRP A 519 -3.67 -4.85 -9.21
C TRP A 519 -4.66 -5.02 -8.06
#